data_AF-A0A8C5Z8R2-F1
#
_entry.id   AF-A0A8C5Z8R2-F1
#
_cell.length_a   1.000
_cell.length_b   1.000
_cell.length_c   1.000
_cell.angle_alpha   90.00
_cell.angle_beta   90.00
_cell.angle_gamma   90.00
#
_symmetry.space_group_name_H-M   'P 1'
#
loop_
_entity.id
_entity.type
_entity.pdbx_description
1 polymer ?
#
loop_
_entity_poly.entity_id
_entity_poly.type
_entity_poly.pdbx_seq_one_letter_code
_entity_poly.pdbx_strand_id
1 'polypeptide(L)'
;CLKLGTSNASSTKKSSATLLRSKEMKEGKLHNDTDEEESESEDESDEDEDIESTSLNDIPGEVRMALVIRQDLGMTKGKIAAQCCHAALSCFRHIATNPARASYNPIMTQRWLNAGQAKITLKCPDKFTMDELYAKAISLGVNAAVIHDAGRTQIAAGSATVLGLGPAPKAVLDQITGDLKLY
;
A
#
# COMPACT_ATOMS: atom_id res chain seq x y z
N CYS A 1 -22.66 17.45 -54.28
CA CYS A 1 -21.48 17.92 -55.03
C CYS A 1 -20.28 18.08 -54.10
N LEU A 2 -19.06 17.99 -54.64
CA LEU A 2 -17.85 18.82 -54.38
C LEU A 2 -17.71 19.56 -53.01
N LYS A 3 -16.55 19.60 -52.33
CA LYS A 3 -15.29 18.84 -52.48
C LYS A 3 -14.37 19.04 -51.24
N LEU A 4 -13.53 18.04 -50.99
CA LEU A 4 -12.20 18.02 -50.34
C LEU A 4 -11.57 19.32 -49.79
N GLY A 5 -10.94 19.19 -48.62
CA GLY A 5 -9.83 20.03 -48.14
C GLY A 5 -8.92 19.25 -47.19
N THR A 6 -7.66 19.01 -47.57
CA THR A 6 -6.70 18.16 -46.84
C THR A 6 -5.32 18.79 -46.80
N SER A 7 -4.58 18.61 -45.71
CA SER A 7 -3.12 18.79 -45.68
C SER A 7 -2.46 17.76 -44.75
N ASN A 8 -1.35 17.17 -45.22
CA ASN A 8 -0.48 16.28 -44.46
C ASN A 8 0.78 17.04 -44.03
N ALA A 9 1.38 16.62 -42.92
CA ALA A 9 2.81 16.76 -42.65
C ALA A 9 3.35 15.38 -42.24
N SER A 10 4.60 15.05 -42.61
CA SER A 10 5.12 13.69 -42.49
C SER A 10 6.64 13.65 -42.32
N SER A 11 7.11 12.50 -41.81
CA SER A 11 8.42 11.89 -42.10
C SER A 11 9.63 12.24 -41.21
N THR A 12 9.91 11.32 -40.28
CA THR A 12 11.26 10.81 -39.93
C THR A 12 12.21 11.74 -39.11
N LYS A 13 13.26 11.23 -38.45
CA LYS A 13 13.99 9.94 -38.59
C LYS A 13 14.60 9.44 -37.27
N LYS A 14 15.03 8.17 -37.25
CA LYS A 14 15.72 7.51 -36.12
C LYS A 14 17.15 8.03 -35.92
N SER A 15 17.67 7.93 -34.71
CA SER A 15 18.90 7.15 -34.45
C SER A 15 18.96 6.63 -33.00
N SER A 16 19.92 5.77 -32.71
CA SER A 16 20.22 5.19 -31.39
C SER A 16 21.74 5.14 -31.18
N ALA A 17 22.18 4.77 -29.97
CA ALA A 17 23.54 4.32 -29.62
C ALA A 17 24.68 5.37 -29.67
N THR A 18 25.85 5.20 -29.03
CA THR A 18 26.30 4.44 -27.83
C THR A 18 27.79 4.78 -27.58
N LEU A 19 28.24 4.87 -26.31
CA LEU A 19 29.66 4.98 -25.88
C LEU A 19 30.37 6.31 -26.30
N LEU A 20 31.42 6.83 -25.65
CA LEU A 20 32.64 6.23 -25.11
C LEU A 20 33.18 6.93 -23.83
N ARG A 21 34.33 6.46 -23.31
CA ARG A 21 34.98 6.81 -22.03
C ARG A 21 36.49 7.06 -22.23
N SER A 22 37.14 7.77 -21.29
CA SER A 22 38.63 7.97 -21.17
C SER A 22 39.21 9.11 -22.05
N LYS A 23 40.34 9.77 -21.74
CA LYS A 23 41.23 9.80 -20.54
C LYS A 23 42.19 11.03 -20.58
N GLU A 24 43.15 11.05 -19.63
CA GLU A 24 44.37 11.89 -19.51
C GLU A 24 44.16 13.25 -18.80
N MET A 25 44.80 13.61 -17.67
CA MET A 25 46.10 13.36 -17.00
C MET A 25 47.28 14.26 -17.42
N LYS A 26 47.77 15.09 -16.47
CA LYS A 26 49.13 15.04 -15.85
C LYS A 26 49.22 16.08 -14.70
N GLU A 27 49.62 15.68 -13.49
CA GLU A 27 50.96 15.81 -12.86
C GLU A 27 51.45 17.27 -12.67
N GLY A 28 51.85 17.76 -11.48
CA GLY A 28 51.93 17.25 -10.09
C GLY A 28 51.87 18.45 -9.10
N LYS A 29 52.54 18.58 -7.94
CA LYS A 29 53.32 17.76 -6.96
C LYS A 29 53.77 18.75 -5.84
N LEU A 30 54.19 18.46 -4.59
CA LEU A 30 54.36 17.28 -3.71
C LEU A 30 54.55 17.80 -2.24
N HIS A 31 54.58 16.90 -1.24
CA HIS A 31 55.17 17.04 0.13
C HIS A 31 54.42 17.88 1.20
N ASN A 32 54.37 17.46 2.49
CA ASN A 32 54.56 16.10 3.07
C ASN A 32 53.97 16.03 4.50
N ASP A 33 53.66 14.80 4.95
CA ASP A 33 53.48 14.35 6.36
C ASP A 33 52.32 15.01 7.18
N THR A 34 51.70 14.37 8.20
CA THR A 34 51.98 13.09 8.90
C THR A 34 50.67 12.45 9.39
N ASP A 35 50.69 11.15 9.67
CA ASP A 35 49.84 10.31 10.56
C ASP A 35 48.48 10.86 11.09
N GLU A 36 47.34 10.25 10.69
CA GLU A 36 46.14 10.02 11.55
C GLU A 36 45.35 8.76 11.06
N GLU A 37 44.94 7.91 12.01
CA GLU A 37 43.85 6.90 12.00
C GLU A 37 43.59 5.99 10.76
N GLU A 38 44.00 4.72 10.84
CA GLU A 38 43.34 3.62 10.10
C GLU A 38 42.02 3.24 10.82
N SER A 39 40.89 3.80 10.37
CA SER A 39 39.56 3.38 10.85
C SER A 39 39.13 2.08 10.16
N GLU A 40 39.03 0.99 10.93
CA GLU A 40 38.48 -0.27 10.45
C GLU A 40 37.01 -0.06 10.03
N SER A 41 36.70 -0.35 8.77
CA SER A 41 35.32 -0.32 8.27
C SER A 41 34.60 -1.59 8.72
N GLU A 42 33.91 -1.53 9.84
CA GLU A 42 32.98 -2.58 10.26
C GLU A 42 31.89 -2.72 9.19
N ASP A 43 31.92 -3.86 8.48
CA ASP A 43 31.00 -4.21 7.40
C ASP A 43 29.68 -4.67 8.04
N GLU A 44 28.94 -3.70 8.57
CA GLU A 44 27.57 -3.85 9.10
C GLU A 44 26.67 -4.33 7.96
N SER A 45 26.63 -5.66 7.81
CA SER A 45 25.70 -6.33 6.91
C SER A 45 24.30 -6.12 7.44
N ASP A 46 23.58 -5.15 6.88
CA ASP A 46 22.12 -5.05 7.00
C ASP A 46 21.53 -6.44 6.74
N GLU A 47 21.09 -7.13 7.81
CA GLU A 47 20.33 -8.37 7.68
C GLU A 47 18.96 -7.99 7.12
N ASP A 48 18.86 -7.93 5.79
CA ASP A 48 17.62 -7.95 5.02
C ASP A 48 16.80 -9.16 5.48
N GLU A 49 15.95 -9.00 6.51
CA GLU A 49 15.09 -10.06 7.04
C GLU A 49 14.27 -10.65 5.88
N ASP A 50 14.62 -11.88 5.48
CA ASP A 50 14.05 -12.59 4.33
C ASP A 50 12.52 -12.47 4.34
N ILE A 51 11.97 -11.60 3.48
CA ILE A 51 10.53 -11.29 3.46
C ILE A 51 9.79 -12.58 3.11
N GLU A 52 9.24 -13.21 4.14
CA GLU A 52 8.76 -14.60 4.14
C GLU A 52 7.81 -14.83 2.95
N SER A 53 8.33 -15.45 1.89
CA SER A 53 7.71 -15.45 0.54
C SER A 53 6.44 -16.31 0.40
N THR A 54 5.84 -16.67 1.54
CA THR A 54 4.63 -17.47 1.67
C THR A 54 3.41 -16.73 1.14
N SER A 55 2.70 -17.34 0.18
CA SER A 55 1.45 -16.80 -0.34
C SER A 55 0.40 -16.67 0.77
N LEU A 56 -0.33 -15.55 0.79
CA LEU A 56 -1.44 -15.31 1.73
C LEU A 56 -2.46 -16.45 1.80
N ASN A 57 -2.62 -17.21 0.71
CA ASN A 57 -3.55 -18.35 0.65
C ASN A 57 -3.07 -19.57 1.45
N ASP A 58 -1.77 -19.74 1.63
CA ASP A 58 -1.16 -20.92 2.24
C ASP A 58 -0.94 -20.73 3.76
N ILE A 59 -0.87 -19.48 4.23
CA ILE A 59 -0.82 -19.13 5.66
C ILE A 59 -2.04 -19.71 6.39
N PRO A 60 -1.88 -20.60 7.39
CA PRO A 60 -2.98 -21.31 8.03
C PRO A 60 -3.79 -20.42 9.01
N GLY A 61 -4.85 -21.00 9.57
CA GLY A 61 -5.64 -20.37 10.65
C GLY A 61 -6.76 -19.43 10.19
N GLU A 62 -7.26 -18.65 11.16
CA GLU A 62 -8.40 -17.72 11.01
C GLU A 62 -8.15 -16.70 9.89
N VAL A 63 -9.16 -16.52 9.03
CA VAL A 63 -9.22 -15.40 8.08
C VAL A 63 -10.25 -14.41 8.59
N ARG A 64 -9.85 -13.14 8.71
CA ARG A 64 -10.70 -12.06 9.22
C ARG A 64 -10.56 -10.79 8.39
N MET A 65 -11.34 -9.77 8.74
CA MET A 65 -11.30 -8.43 8.15
C MET A 65 -11.14 -7.40 9.27
N ALA A 66 -10.21 -6.45 9.14
CA ALA A 66 -10.08 -5.36 10.10
C ALA A 66 -10.74 -4.09 9.56
N LEU A 67 -11.40 -3.34 10.44
CA LEU A 67 -12.11 -2.09 10.16
C LEU A 67 -11.55 -1.01 11.10
N VAL A 68 -10.60 -0.23 10.60
CA VAL A 68 -9.88 0.80 11.38
C VAL A 68 -10.62 2.13 11.27
N ILE A 69 -11.05 2.67 12.41
CA ILE A 69 -11.92 3.84 12.53
C ILE A 69 -11.11 5.02 13.08
N ARG A 70 -11.13 6.16 12.37
CA ARG A 70 -10.53 7.42 12.83
C ARG A 70 -11.28 8.00 14.03
N GLN A 71 -10.54 8.35 15.10
CA GLN A 71 -11.12 8.92 16.32
C GLN A 71 -11.22 10.44 16.29
N ASP A 72 -10.23 11.12 15.69
CA ASP A 72 -10.17 12.59 15.54
C ASP A 72 -11.43 13.20 14.89
N LEU A 73 -12.15 12.43 14.06
CA LEU A 73 -13.37 12.86 13.41
C LEU A 73 -14.61 12.96 14.31
N GLY A 74 -14.58 12.49 15.56
CA GLY A 74 -15.71 12.61 16.50
C GLY A 74 -17.03 11.98 16.02
N MET A 75 -16.97 10.93 15.20
CA MET A 75 -18.15 10.34 14.55
C MET A 75 -19.16 9.76 15.56
N THR A 76 -20.45 9.96 15.29
CA THR A 76 -21.53 9.31 16.06
C THR A 76 -21.60 7.81 15.78
N LYS A 77 -22.03 7.02 16.77
CA LYS A 77 -22.10 5.54 16.70
C LYS A 77 -22.82 5.02 15.44
N GLY A 78 -23.95 5.63 15.07
CA GLY A 78 -24.70 5.28 13.87
C GLY A 78 -23.95 5.56 12.57
N LYS A 79 -23.18 6.66 12.50
CA LYS A 79 -22.31 6.96 11.35
C LYS A 79 -21.17 5.95 11.23
N ILE A 80 -20.54 5.59 12.35
CA ILE A 80 -19.46 4.60 12.39
C ILE A 80 -19.95 3.25 11.87
N ALA A 81 -21.11 2.78 12.33
CA ALA A 81 -21.72 1.55 11.84
C ALA A 81 -21.94 1.57 10.32
N ALA A 82 -22.47 2.68 9.78
CA ALA A 82 -22.65 2.84 8.33
C ALA A 82 -21.32 2.82 7.55
N GLN A 83 -20.30 3.56 8.00
CA GLN A 83 -18.99 3.59 7.33
C GLN A 83 -18.24 2.25 7.45
N CYS A 84 -18.40 1.51 8.55
CA CYS A 84 -17.91 0.14 8.69
C CYS A 84 -18.57 -0.82 7.69
N CYS A 85 -19.89 -0.71 7.47
CA CYS A 85 -20.60 -1.49 6.45
C CYS A 85 -20.12 -1.13 5.03
N HIS A 86 -19.89 0.14 4.73
CA HIS A 86 -19.31 0.57 3.45
C HIS A 86 -17.88 0.05 3.25
N ALA A 87 -17.05 0.05 4.29
CA ALA A 87 -15.68 -0.48 4.25
C ALA A 87 -15.69 -1.98 3.97
N ALA A 88 -16.50 -2.75 4.70
CA ALA A 88 -16.60 -4.20 4.54
C ALA A 88 -17.12 -4.60 3.15
N LEU A 89 -18.16 -3.92 2.65
CA LEU A 89 -18.69 -4.17 1.31
C LEU A 89 -17.68 -3.79 0.21
N SER A 90 -16.92 -2.71 0.40
CA SER A 90 -15.89 -2.29 -0.58
C SER A 90 -14.75 -3.30 -0.63
N CYS A 91 -14.24 -3.73 0.52
CA CYS A 91 -13.23 -4.79 0.62
C CYS A 91 -13.70 -6.08 -0.05
N PHE A 92 -14.91 -6.55 0.27
CA PHE A 92 -15.50 -7.74 -0.36
C PHE A 92 -15.63 -7.60 -1.88
N ARG A 93 -16.11 -6.46 -2.38
CA ARG A 93 -16.18 -6.22 -3.84
C ARG A 93 -14.80 -6.21 -4.49
N HIS A 94 -13.80 -5.62 -3.85
CA HIS A 94 -12.43 -5.55 -4.35
C HIS A 94 -11.80 -6.94 -4.52
N ILE A 95 -11.97 -7.82 -3.52
CA ILE A 95 -11.37 -9.17 -3.51
C ILE A 95 -12.16 -10.21 -4.32
N ALA A 96 -13.49 -10.08 -4.43
CA ALA A 96 -14.36 -11.16 -4.93
C ALA A 96 -14.98 -10.94 -6.32
N THR A 97 -15.10 -9.69 -6.82
CA THR A 97 -16.04 -9.40 -7.93
C THR A 97 -15.43 -9.02 -9.29
N ASN A 98 -14.12 -8.79 -9.39
CA ASN A 98 -13.47 -8.41 -10.65
C ASN A 98 -12.11 -9.11 -10.81
N PRO A 99 -12.00 -10.16 -11.65
CA PRO A 99 -10.75 -10.89 -11.92
C PRO A 99 -9.59 -10.04 -12.47
N ALA A 100 -9.86 -8.84 -13.01
CA ALA A 100 -8.82 -7.94 -13.51
C ALA A 100 -8.20 -7.03 -12.42
N ARG A 101 -8.59 -7.17 -11.14
CA ARG A 101 -7.96 -6.45 -10.02
C ARG A 101 -6.80 -7.24 -9.45
N ALA A 102 -5.68 -6.57 -9.19
CA ALA A 102 -4.54 -7.17 -8.47
C ALA A 102 -4.91 -7.75 -7.09
N SER A 103 -5.94 -7.20 -6.43
CA SER A 103 -6.43 -7.71 -5.15
C SER A 103 -7.50 -8.82 -5.26
N TYR A 104 -7.78 -9.36 -6.45
CA TYR A 104 -8.75 -10.43 -6.65
C TYR A 104 -8.23 -11.76 -6.09
N ASN A 105 -8.94 -12.32 -5.11
CA ASN A 105 -8.56 -13.60 -4.50
C ASN A 105 -9.82 -14.38 -4.04
N PRO A 106 -10.37 -15.27 -4.90
CA PRO A 106 -11.55 -16.05 -4.57
C PRO A 106 -11.27 -17.12 -3.49
N ILE A 107 -10.03 -17.59 -3.35
CA ILE A 107 -9.65 -18.58 -2.33
C ILE A 107 -9.72 -17.95 -0.92
N MET A 108 -9.07 -16.80 -0.74
CA MET A 108 -9.14 -16.02 0.50
C MET A 108 -10.57 -15.57 0.82
N THR A 109 -11.33 -15.18 -0.21
CA THR A 109 -12.76 -14.88 -0.08
C THR A 109 -13.53 -16.08 0.47
N GLN A 110 -13.36 -17.28 -0.10
CA GLN A 110 -14.09 -18.47 0.35
C GLN A 110 -13.65 -18.93 1.75
N ARG A 111 -12.36 -18.82 2.10
CA ARG A 111 -11.88 -19.04 3.48
C ARG A 111 -12.63 -18.14 4.47
N TRP A 112 -12.74 -16.84 4.19
CA TRP A 112 -13.47 -15.88 5.04
C TRP A 112 -14.98 -16.16 5.10
N LEU A 113 -15.62 -16.45 3.97
CA LEU A 113 -17.05 -16.78 3.90
C LEU A 113 -17.39 -18.03 4.72
N ASN A 114 -16.56 -19.06 4.64
CA ASN A 114 -16.73 -20.31 5.40
C ASN A 114 -16.41 -20.11 6.91
N ALA A 115 -15.47 -19.23 7.26
CA ALA A 115 -15.07 -18.92 8.64
C ALA A 115 -16.00 -17.88 9.33
N GLY A 116 -17.29 -17.86 8.98
CA GLY A 116 -18.27 -16.96 9.61
C GLY A 116 -18.08 -15.47 9.34
N GLN A 117 -17.22 -15.11 8.38
CA GLN A 117 -16.98 -13.73 7.94
C GLN A 117 -16.51 -12.78 9.06
N ALA A 118 -15.58 -13.25 9.91
CA ALA A 118 -15.07 -12.50 11.07
C ALA A 118 -14.62 -11.06 10.72
N LYS A 119 -15.02 -10.09 11.56
CA LYS A 119 -14.70 -8.66 11.43
C LYS A 119 -14.27 -8.11 12.78
N ILE A 120 -13.18 -7.35 12.84
CA ILE A 120 -12.70 -6.67 14.04
C ILE A 120 -12.70 -5.14 13.83
N THR A 121 -13.28 -4.40 14.76
CA THR A 121 -13.29 -2.93 14.75
C THR A 121 -12.18 -2.37 15.64
N LEU A 122 -11.28 -1.60 15.04
CA LEU A 122 -10.09 -1.03 15.67
C LEU A 122 -10.12 0.50 15.57
N LYS A 123 -9.33 1.19 16.40
CA LYS A 123 -9.19 2.65 16.34
C LYS A 123 -7.77 3.10 16.05
N CYS A 124 -7.64 4.03 15.10
CA CYS A 124 -6.45 4.84 14.87
C CYS A 124 -6.72 6.30 15.30
N PRO A 125 -5.71 7.06 15.74
CA PRO A 125 -5.93 8.44 16.21
C PRO A 125 -6.43 9.35 15.07
N ASP A 126 -5.77 9.30 13.91
CA ASP A 126 -5.88 10.30 12.85
C ASP A 126 -5.76 9.70 11.43
N LYS A 127 -5.63 10.57 10.42
CA LYS A 127 -5.43 10.19 9.01
C LYS A 127 -4.01 9.66 8.72
N PHE A 128 -2.98 10.20 9.37
CA PHE A 128 -1.59 9.83 9.09
C PHE A 128 -1.37 8.35 9.42
N THR A 129 -1.78 7.92 10.61
CA THR A 129 -1.76 6.50 11.00
C THR A 129 -2.60 5.64 10.05
N MET A 130 -3.75 6.15 9.56
CA MET A 130 -4.58 5.43 8.58
C MET A 130 -3.89 5.25 7.23
N ASP A 131 -3.10 6.23 6.78
CA ASP A 131 -2.35 6.15 5.53
C ASP A 131 -1.16 5.18 5.64
N GLU A 132 -0.47 5.15 6.79
CA GLU A 132 0.60 4.19 7.09
C GLU A 132 0.08 2.74 7.11
N LEU A 133 -1.05 2.51 7.79
CA LEU A 133 -1.72 1.21 7.83
C LEU A 133 -2.18 0.74 6.44
N TYR A 134 -2.62 1.67 5.59
CA TYR A 134 -2.94 1.37 4.20
C TYR A 134 -1.69 1.00 3.40
N ALA A 135 -0.60 1.76 3.54
CA ALA A 135 0.67 1.46 2.85
C ALA A 135 1.22 0.08 3.25
N LYS A 136 1.26 -0.24 4.55
CA LYS A 136 1.71 -1.54 5.08
C LYS A 136 0.81 -2.69 4.64
N ALA A 137 -0.49 -2.45 4.47
CA ALA A 137 -1.39 -3.46 3.89
C ALA A 137 -1.07 -3.73 2.41
N ILE A 138 -0.80 -2.69 1.61
CA ILE A 138 -0.48 -2.85 0.19
C ILE A 138 0.88 -3.54 -0.01
N SER A 139 1.90 -3.26 0.81
CA SER A 139 3.19 -3.96 0.72
C SER A 139 3.08 -5.46 1.04
N LEU A 140 2.23 -5.83 1.99
CA LEU A 140 1.93 -7.23 2.34
C LEU A 140 0.85 -7.87 1.43
N GLY A 141 0.51 -7.26 0.30
CA GLY A 141 -0.49 -7.78 -0.66
C GLY A 141 -1.93 -7.84 -0.13
N VAL A 142 -2.22 -7.26 1.04
CA VAL A 142 -3.53 -7.28 1.69
C VAL A 142 -4.48 -6.30 1.03
N ASN A 143 -5.62 -6.82 0.56
CA ASN A 143 -6.70 -6.03 -0.03
C ASN A 143 -7.19 -4.92 0.93
N ALA A 144 -7.24 -3.68 0.46
CA ALA A 144 -7.64 -2.53 1.28
C ALA A 144 -8.72 -1.65 0.61
N ALA A 145 -9.43 -0.85 1.42
CA ALA A 145 -10.37 0.17 0.95
C ALA A 145 -10.53 1.32 1.98
N VAL A 146 -10.31 2.57 1.57
CA VAL A 146 -10.56 3.76 2.40
C VAL A 146 -11.91 4.39 2.04
N ILE A 147 -12.79 4.52 3.02
CA ILE A 147 -14.13 5.09 2.85
C ILE A 147 -14.13 6.58 3.18
N HIS A 148 -14.62 7.39 2.24
CA HIS A 148 -14.65 8.84 2.34
C HIS A 148 -16.08 9.35 2.57
N ASP A 149 -16.26 10.34 3.45
CA ASP A 149 -17.59 10.85 3.78
C ASP A 149 -18.17 11.70 2.64
N ALA A 150 -19.37 11.34 2.18
CA ALA A 150 -20.05 12.01 1.06
C ALA A 150 -20.64 13.41 1.41
N GLY A 151 -20.09 14.10 2.41
CA GLY A 151 -20.46 15.48 2.77
C GLY A 151 -21.87 15.67 3.35
N ARG A 152 -22.53 14.60 3.81
CA ARG A 152 -23.91 14.64 4.33
C ARG A 152 -23.99 14.82 5.85
N THR A 153 -22.92 15.27 6.50
CA THR A 153 -22.79 15.30 7.96
C THR A 153 -21.93 16.48 8.43
N GLN A 154 -21.73 16.62 9.74
CA GLN A 154 -20.90 17.67 10.38
C GLN A 154 -19.38 17.52 10.14
N ILE A 155 -18.93 16.45 9.46
CA ILE A 155 -17.53 16.24 9.09
C ILE A 155 -17.25 16.82 7.71
N ALA A 156 -16.08 17.43 7.53
CA ALA A 156 -15.64 17.98 6.25
C ALA A 156 -15.78 16.97 5.10
N ALA A 157 -16.48 17.37 4.04
CA ALA A 157 -16.77 16.51 2.89
C ALA A 157 -15.49 15.96 2.26
N GLY A 158 -15.50 14.66 1.90
CA GLY A 158 -14.31 13.99 1.39
C GLY A 158 -13.31 13.52 2.46
N SER A 159 -13.59 13.68 3.75
CA SER A 159 -12.73 13.09 4.80
C SER A 159 -12.72 11.56 4.73
N ALA A 160 -11.54 10.94 4.68
CA ALA A 160 -11.35 9.51 4.93
C ALA A 160 -11.81 9.17 6.37
N THR A 161 -12.68 8.17 6.55
CA THR A 161 -13.38 7.85 7.82
C THR A 161 -13.02 6.48 8.39
N VAL A 162 -13.04 5.45 7.56
CA VAL A 162 -12.77 4.06 7.93
C VAL A 162 -11.92 3.41 6.85
N LEU A 163 -10.89 2.70 7.27
CA LEU A 163 -10.04 1.83 6.45
C LEU A 163 -10.46 0.38 6.68
N GLY A 164 -10.94 -0.28 5.63
CA GLY A 164 -11.13 -1.73 5.62
C GLY A 164 -9.88 -2.44 5.12
N LEU A 165 -9.51 -3.53 5.78
CA LEU A 165 -8.36 -4.38 5.48
C LEU A 165 -8.79 -5.86 5.40
N GLY A 166 -8.30 -6.56 4.38
CA GLY A 166 -8.59 -7.96 4.11
C GLY A 166 -9.86 -8.17 3.25
N PRO A 167 -10.51 -9.34 3.34
CA PRO A 167 -10.16 -10.46 4.21
C PRO A 167 -8.74 -10.99 4.00
N ALA A 168 -8.07 -11.35 5.09
CA ALA A 168 -6.70 -11.86 5.09
C ALA A 168 -6.47 -12.75 6.33
N PRO A 169 -5.40 -13.58 6.36
CA PRO A 169 -5.05 -14.37 7.52
C PRO A 169 -4.83 -13.49 8.75
N LYS A 170 -5.25 -13.95 9.94
CA LYS A 170 -5.12 -13.20 11.20
C LYS A 170 -3.68 -12.75 11.45
N ALA A 171 -2.69 -13.63 11.26
CA ALA A 171 -1.28 -13.30 11.48
C ALA A 171 -0.80 -12.09 10.67
N VAL A 172 -1.15 -12.01 9.38
CA VAL A 172 -0.78 -10.89 8.49
C VAL A 172 -1.54 -9.61 8.87
N LEU A 173 -2.81 -9.72 9.26
CA LEU A 173 -3.55 -8.56 9.78
C LEU A 173 -3.00 -8.08 11.12
N ASP A 174 -2.44 -8.96 11.94
CA ASP A 174 -1.81 -8.59 13.22
C ASP A 174 -0.46 -7.89 12.99
N GLN A 175 0.33 -8.28 11.98
CA GLN A 175 1.51 -7.52 11.54
C GLN A 175 1.15 -6.08 11.11
N ILE A 176 -0.04 -5.87 10.54
CA ILE A 176 -0.51 -4.53 10.13
C ILE A 176 -1.12 -3.76 11.31
N THR A 177 -1.88 -4.43 12.19
CA THR A 177 -2.82 -3.77 13.13
C THR A 177 -2.63 -4.12 14.62
N GLY A 178 -1.59 -4.85 14.99
CA GLY A 178 -1.39 -5.39 16.35
C GLY A 178 -1.37 -4.33 17.47
N ASP A 179 -0.79 -3.16 17.21
CA ASP A 179 -0.72 -2.05 18.18
C ASP A 179 -2.04 -1.27 18.32
N LEU A 180 -3.01 -1.51 17.43
CA LEU A 180 -4.28 -0.81 17.43
C LEU A 180 -5.23 -1.39 18.48
N LYS A 181 -5.83 -0.50 19.27
CA LYS A 181 -6.81 -0.87 20.28
C LYS A 181 -8.17 -1.13 19.61
N LEU A 182 -8.96 -2.05 20.19
CA LEU A 182 -10.38 -2.22 19.86
C LEU A 182 -11.10 -0.87 19.94
N TYR A 183 -12.06 -0.61 19.03
CA TYR A 183 -12.85 0.63 18.98
C TYR A 183 -13.69 0.84 20.26
#